data_AF-A0A844G9N3-F1
#
_entry.id   AF-A0A844G9N3-F1
#
_cell.length_a   1.000
_cell.length_b   1.000
_cell.length_c   1.000
_cell.angle_alpha   90.00
_cell.angle_beta   90.00
_cell.angle_gamma   90.00
#
_symmetry.space_group_name_H-M   'P 1'
#
loop_
_entity.id
_entity.type
_entity.pdbx_description
1 polymer ?
#
loop_
_entity_poly.entity_id
_entity_poly.type
_entity_poly.pdbx_seq_one_letter_code
_entity_poly.pdbx_strand_id
1 'polypeptide(L)'
;MEGNNFFDIPLTVEFLGVFDTVASVGVTELFPGAQGHIDWADGTMQLPARSWIKCCAHLVSAHEQRLCFPMDSVGTTTDGAYPSCVKGEWVYPRSAQ
;
A
#
# COMPACT_ATOMS: atom_id res chain seq x y z
N MET A 1 -5.62 -20.15 -13.33
CA MET A 1 -6.44 -20.51 -12.15
C MET A 1 -6.98 -19.21 -11.59
N GLU A 2 -8.22 -18.94 -11.94
CA GLU A 2 -8.92 -17.66 -11.77
C GLU A 2 -10.07 -17.94 -10.80
N GLY A 3 -9.83 -17.80 -9.50
CA GLY A 3 -10.80 -18.18 -8.50
C GLY A 3 -10.57 -17.44 -7.20
N ASN A 4 -11.48 -16.52 -6.87
CA ASN A 4 -11.50 -15.79 -5.61
C ASN A 4 -12.07 -16.67 -4.48
N ASN A 5 -11.80 -17.98 -4.51
CA ASN A 5 -12.42 -18.96 -3.64
C ASN A 5 -11.39 -19.52 -2.66
N PHE A 6 -11.76 -19.60 -1.39
CA PHE A 6 -11.00 -20.26 -0.34
C PHE A 6 -11.78 -21.49 0.11
N PHE A 7 -11.33 -22.69 -0.27
CA PHE A 7 -12.06 -23.95 -0.05
C PHE A 7 -13.51 -23.90 -0.58
N ASP A 8 -13.68 -23.49 -1.85
CA ASP A 8 -14.98 -23.31 -2.53
C ASP A 8 -15.91 -22.24 -1.93
N ILE A 9 -15.45 -21.49 -0.94
CA ILE A 9 -16.17 -20.35 -0.38
C ILE A 9 -15.71 -19.08 -1.12
N PRO A 10 -16.62 -18.31 -1.73
CA PRO A 10 -16.26 -17.05 -2.38
C PRO A 10 -15.76 -16.05 -1.33
N LEU A 11 -14.52 -15.60 -1.50
CA LEU A 11 -13.87 -14.63 -0.62
C LEU A 11 -13.90 -13.25 -1.26
N THR A 12 -14.37 -12.26 -0.50
CA THR A 12 -14.40 -10.86 -0.88
C THR A 12 -13.93 -10.02 0.29
N VAL A 13 -13.09 -9.02 0.01
CA VAL A 13 -12.77 -7.95 0.97
C VAL A 13 -13.67 -6.77 0.64
N GLU A 14 -14.68 -6.59 1.47
CA GLU A 14 -15.64 -5.49 1.34
C GLU A 14 -14.97 -4.13 1.55
N PHE A 15 -14.03 -4.06 2.49
CA PHE A 15 -13.32 -2.84 2.82
C PHE A 15 -11.87 -3.11 3.24
N LEU A 16 -10.95 -2.36 2.65
CA LEU A 16 -9.54 -2.30 2.99
C LEU A 16 -9.19 -0.87 3.42
N GLY A 17 -9.02 -0.68 4.72
CA GLY A 17 -8.53 0.58 5.29
C GLY A 17 -7.05 0.46 5.61
N VAL A 18 -6.21 1.21 4.91
CA VAL A 18 -4.77 1.29 5.17
C VAL A 18 -4.41 2.68 5.66
N PHE A 19 -3.44 2.75 6.56
CA PHE A 19 -2.99 3.98 7.21
C PHE A 19 -1.48 4.03 7.15
N ASP A 20 -0.96 5.09 6.57
CA ASP A 20 0.46 5.44 6.52
C ASP A 20 1.36 4.23 6.29
N THR A 21 1.11 3.56 5.16
CA THR A 21 1.74 2.28 4.82
C THR A 21 3.24 2.49 4.66
N VAL A 22 4.06 1.70 5.37
CA VAL A 22 5.53 1.77 5.29
C VAL A 22 6.05 0.36 5.03
N ALA A 23 6.68 0.14 3.88
CA ALA A 23 7.24 -1.15 3.49
C ALA A 23 8.76 -1.26 3.69
N SER A 24 9.39 -0.21 4.21
CA SER A 24 10.83 -0.19 4.54
C SER A 24 11.11 -0.64 5.96
N VAL A 25 12.13 -1.48 6.14
CA VAL A 25 12.62 -1.87 7.47
C VAL A 25 13.96 -1.16 7.75
N GLY A 26 13.88 -0.07 8.50
CA GLY A 26 14.89 0.41 9.45
C GLY A 26 16.29 0.84 8.99
N VAL A 27 16.78 0.50 7.79
CA VAL A 27 18.20 0.72 7.42
C VAL A 27 18.41 1.20 5.97
N THR A 28 17.42 1.06 5.09
CA THR A 28 17.61 1.21 3.64
C THR A 28 17.79 2.65 3.17
N GLU A 29 17.08 3.63 3.73
CA GLU A 29 17.23 5.06 3.36
C GLU A 29 18.51 5.72 3.93
N LEU A 30 19.23 5.06 4.84
CA LEU A 30 20.47 5.57 5.44
C LEU A 30 21.73 5.22 4.64
N PHE A 31 21.61 4.38 3.60
CA PHE A 31 22.72 3.94 2.75
C PHE A 31 22.46 4.27 1.26
N PRO A 32 23.37 4.98 0.56
CA PRO A 32 23.17 5.32 -0.85
C PRO A 32 23.08 4.06 -1.71
N GLY A 33 21.97 3.90 -2.43
CA GLY A 33 21.78 2.81 -3.41
C GLY A 33 20.91 1.64 -2.96
N ALA A 34 20.30 1.68 -1.78
CA ALA A 34 19.28 0.70 -1.39
C ALA A 34 17.89 1.20 -1.81
N GLN A 35 17.24 0.45 -2.71
CA GLN A 35 15.80 0.62 -2.94
C GLN A 35 15.09 0.21 -1.65
N GLY A 36 14.30 1.10 -1.06
CA GLY A 36 13.79 1.00 0.32
C GLY A 36 13.02 -0.28 0.70
N HIS A 37 12.64 -1.12 -0.25
CA HIS A 37 11.86 -2.34 -0.02
C HIS A 37 12.79 -3.54 0.18
N ILE A 38 12.59 -4.28 1.28
CA ILE A 38 13.33 -5.52 1.53
C ILE A 38 12.41 -6.74 1.39
N ASP A 39 12.95 -7.80 0.80
CA ASP A 39 12.41 -9.16 0.69
C ASP A 39 10.93 -9.27 0.26
N TRP A 40 10.01 -9.13 1.20
CA TRP A 40 8.57 -9.39 1.00
C TRP A 40 7.82 -8.20 0.41
N ALA A 41 8.37 -6.99 0.51
CA ALA A 41 7.75 -5.73 0.09
C ALA A 41 8.07 -5.37 -1.38
N ASP A 42 9.12 -5.95 -1.96
CA ASP A 42 9.55 -5.60 -3.30
C ASP A 42 8.53 -6.07 -4.34
N GLY A 43 7.85 -5.12 -4.99
CA GLY A 43 6.81 -5.38 -5.99
C GLY A 43 5.48 -5.94 -5.46
N THR A 44 5.29 -6.07 -4.15
CA THR A 44 4.08 -6.69 -3.55
C THR A 44 3.12 -5.69 -2.92
N MET A 45 3.55 -4.43 -2.72
CA MET A 45 2.72 -3.37 -2.13
C MET A 45 1.62 -2.87 -3.07
N GLN A 46 1.71 -3.19 -4.37
CA GLN A 46 0.66 -2.88 -5.32
C GLN A 46 -0.62 -3.65 -4.94
N LEU A 47 -1.71 -2.90 -4.78
CA LEU A 47 -3.01 -3.53 -4.64
C LEU A 47 -3.25 -4.45 -5.84
N PRO A 48 -3.70 -5.70 -5.60
CA PRO A 48 -3.93 -6.63 -6.69
C PRO A 48 -4.98 -6.04 -7.62
N ALA A 49 -4.75 -6.13 -8.93
CA ALA A 49 -5.69 -5.71 -9.98
C ALA A 49 -6.97 -6.59 -10.05
N ARG A 50 -7.35 -7.21 -8.93
CA ARG A 50 -8.40 -8.22 -8.81
C ARG A 50 -9.68 -7.60 -8.24
N SER A 51 -10.82 -8.05 -8.75
CA SER A 51 -12.15 -7.54 -8.44
C SER A 51 -12.75 -7.96 -7.08
N TRP A 52 -11.99 -8.68 -6.24
CA TRP A 52 -12.45 -9.13 -4.92
C TRP A 52 -12.22 -8.10 -3.81
N ILE A 53 -11.50 -7.01 -4.07
CA ILE A 53 -11.46 -5.84 -3.18
C ILE A 53 -12.51 -4.85 -3.67
N LYS A 54 -13.52 -4.56 -2.85
CA LYS A 54 -14.65 -3.69 -3.26
C LYS A 54 -14.41 -2.21 -2.97
N CYS A 55 -13.70 -1.93 -1.89
CA CYS A 55 -13.44 -0.58 -1.42
C CYS A 55 -12.09 -0.53 -0.72
N CYS A 56 -11.22 0.38 -1.14
CA CYS A 56 -9.96 0.68 -0.49
C CYS A 56 -9.88 2.17 -0.15
N ALA A 57 -9.46 2.46 1.06
CA ALA A 57 -9.25 3.81 1.58
C ALA A 57 -7.84 3.88 2.17
N HIS A 58 -7.02 4.82 1.68
CA HIS A 58 -5.69 5.04 2.23
C HIS A 58 -5.61 6.42 2.89
N LEU A 59 -5.18 6.46 4.14
CA LEU A 59 -4.98 7.69 4.90
C LEU A 59 -3.49 7.86 5.13
N VAL A 60 -2.92 8.96 4.64
CA VAL A 60 -1.47 9.20 4.66
C VAL A 60 -1.10 10.40 5.53
N SER A 61 0.06 10.34 6.16
CA SER A 61 0.57 11.37 7.06
C SER A 61 1.30 12.49 6.31
N ALA A 62 0.87 13.74 6.49
CA ALA A 62 1.51 14.89 5.85
C ALA A 62 2.86 15.29 6.47
N HIS A 63 3.08 14.97 7.75
CA HIS A 63 4.23 15.44 8.53
C HIS A 63 5.09 14.29 9.08
N GLU A 64 5.01 13.11 8.48
CA GLU A 64 6.00 12.08 8.77
C GLU A 64 7.32 12.45 8.05
N GLN A 65 8.32 12.85 8.83
CA GLN A 65 9.61 13.33 8.33
C GLN A 65 10.76 12.39 8.66
N ARG A 66 10.49 11.29 9.38
CA ARG A 66 11.52 10.31 9.68
C ARG A 66 11.86 9.57 8.39
N LEU A 67 13.11 9.70 7.96
CA LEU A 67 13.66 8.99 6.80
C LEU A 67 13.51 7.46 6.90
N CYS A 68 13.30 6.93 8.10
CA CYS A 68 13.05 5.49 8.31
C CYS A 68 11.59 5.05 8.09
N PHE A 69 10.69 5.95 7.72
CA PHE A 69 9.28 5.67 7.44
C PHE A 69 8.83 6.25 6.07
N PRO A 70 9.43 5.82 4.95
CA PRO A 70 8.92 6.21 3.63
C PRO A 70 7.53 5.61 3.41
N MET A 71 6.60 6.45 2.95
CA MET A 71 5.20 6.07 2.71
C MET A 71 5.05 5.38 1.35
N ASP A 72 4.35 4.24 1.35
CA ASP A 72 3.94 3.48 0.17
C ASP A 72 2.54 3.88 -0.27
N SER A 73 2.45 4.54 -1.43
CA SER A 73 1.16 4.88 -2.05
C SER A 73 0.45 3.63 -2.57
N VAL A 74 -0.88 3.65 -2.55
CA VAL A 74 -1.70 2.61 -3.21
C VAL A 74 -1.85 2.86 -4.73
N GLY A 75 -1.22 3.92 -5.25
CA GLY A 75 -1.14 4.21 -6.67
C GLY A 75 -0.28 3.21 -7.43
N THR A 76 -0.66 2.93 -8.68
CA THR A 76 0.09 2.01 -9.55
C THR A 76 1.30 2.75 -10.16
N THR A 77 2.49 2.15 -10.07
CA THR A 77 3.76 2.77 -10.49
C THR A 77 3.88 3.03 -11.99
N THR A 78 3.04 2.42 -12.82
CA THR A 78 3.12 2.55 -14.29
C THR A 78 2.66 3.93 -14.77
N ASP A 79 1.61 4.51 -14.16
CA ASP A 79 0.98 5.75 -14.63
C ASP A 79 0.53 6.72 -13.50
N GLY A 80 0.79 6.39 -12.23
CA GLY A 80 0.24 7.13 -11.08
C GLY A 80 -1.29 7.01 -10.93
N ALA A 81 -1.90 6.08 -11.67
CA ALA A 81 -3.34 5.82 -11.61
C ALA A 81 -3.69 4.94 -10.40
N TYR A 82 -4.88 5.16 -9.84
CA TYR A 82 -5.42 4.35 -8.76
C TYR A 82 -6.26 3.18 -9.29
N PRO A 83 -6.13 1.97 -8.70
CA PRO A 83 -7.04 0.87 -8.98
C PRO A 83 -8.50 1.26 -8.69
N SER A 84 -9.45 0.71 -9.45
CA SER A 84 -10.89 1.05 -9.33
C SER A 84 -11.52 0.74 -7.97
N CYS A 85 -10.89 -0.13 -7.18
CA CYS A 85 -11.30 -0.40 -5.80
C CYS A 85 -10.95 0.73 -4.84
N VAL A 86 -9.95 1.57 -5.16
CA VAL A 86 -9.52 2.70 -4.33
C VAL A 86 -10.52 3.84 -4.45
N LYS A 87 -11.09 4.26 -3.32
CA LYS A 87 -12.00 5.41 -3.22
C LYS A 87 -11.25 6.71 -3.04
N GLY A 88 -10.07 6.65 -2.43
CA GLY A 88 -9.20 7.79 -2.25
C GLY A 88 -7.96 7.45 -1.44
N GLU A 89 -6.94 8.25 -1.68
CA GLU A 89 -5.77 8.41 -0.82
C GLU A 89 -5.83 9.83 -0.26
N TRP A 90 -6.07 9.95 1.05
CA TRP A 90 -6.33 11.22 1.72
C TRP A 90 -5.18 11.60 2.62
N VAL A 91 -4.69 12.82 2.45
CA VAL A 91 -3.61 13.39 3.25
C VAL A 91 -4.18 14.01 4.52
N TYR A 92 -3.68 13.59 5.68
CA TYR A 92 -4.10 14.08 6.99
C TYR A 92 -2.99 14.87 7.71
N PRO A 93 -3.35 15.96 8.42
CA PRO A 93 -2.39 16.74 9.18
C PRO A 93 -2.00 16.02 10.47
N ARG A 94 -0.87 15.33 10.46
CA ARG A 94 -0.12 14.85 11.63
C ARG A 94 1.20 14.25 11.17
N SER A 95 2.09 13.87 12.10
CA SER A 95 3.11 12.84 11.88
C SER A 95 2.52 11.46 12.17
N ALA A 96 3.13 10.39 11.65
CA ALA A 96 2.80 9.03 12.07
C ALA A 96 3.22 8.86 13.54
N GLN A 97 2.54 7.98 14.28
CA GLN A 97 2.90 7.68 15.67
C GLN A 97 3.60 6.34 15.77
#